data_AF-A0A5E4LKH7-F1
#
_entry.id   AF-A0A5E4LKH7-F1
#
_cell.length_a   1.000
_cell.length_b   1.000
_cell.length_c   1.000
_cell.angle_alpha   90.00
_cell.angle_beta   90.00
_cell.angle_gamma   90.00
#
_symmetry.space_group_name_H-M   'P 1'
#
loop_
_entity.id
_entity.type
_entity.pdbx_description
1 polymer ?
#
loop_
_entity_poly.entity_id
_entity_poly.type
_entity_poly.pdbx_seq_one_letter_code
_entity_poly.pdbx_strand_id
1 'polypeptide(L)' 'MTNLFWVSLPNFWRMAYALTNNGEVEIIAFVLDILDHGKYSKKFRYK' A
#
# COMPACT_ATOMS: atom_id res chain seq x y z
N MET A 1 -11.74 4.61 -14.90
CA MET A 1 -11.30 3.29 -14.41
C MET A 1 -10.15 3.53 -13.45
N THR A 2 -10.31 3.25 -12.16
CA THR A 2 -9.31 3.56 -11.11
C THR A 2 -8.26 2.46 -11.04
N ASN A 3 -6.98 2.76 -11.29
CA ASN A 3 -5.90 1.75 -11.30
C ASN A 3 -5.43 1.34 -9.89
N LEU A 4 -6.16 1.72 -8.84
CA LEU A 4 -5.84 1.45 -7.45
C LEU A 4 -6.51 0.14 -7.01
N PHE A 5 -5.70 -0.79 -6.53
CA PHE A 5 -6.11 -2.09 -6.02
C PHE A 5 -5.74 -2.23 -4.55
N TRP A 6 -6.54 -2.99 -3.79
CA TRP A 6 -6.21 -3.39 -2.42
C TRP A 6 -6.40 -4.88 -2.21
N VAL A 7 -5.54 -5.48 -1.38
CA VAL A 7 -5.61 -6.89 -0.98
C VAL A 7 -5.52 -6.97 0.55
N SER A 8 -6.40 -7.78 1.15
CA SER A 8 -6.34 -8.12 2.57
C SER A 8 -5.34 -9.23 2.81
N LEU A 9 -4.38 -8.98 3.69
CA LEU A 9 -3.37 -9.94 4.12
C LEU A 9 -3.67 -10.43 5.55
N PRO A 10 -3.06 -11.56 5.98
CA PRO A 10 -3.19 -12.04 7.35
C PRO A 10 -2.83 -10.98 8.40
N ASN A 11 -3.34 -11.14 9.63
CA ASN A 11 -3.08 -10.24 10.76
C ASN A 11 -3.54 -8.78 10.55
N PHE A 12 -4.62 -8.55 9.78
CA PHE A 12 -5.17 -7.21 9.49
C PHE A 12 -4.27 -6.32 8.62
N TRP A 13 -3.30 -6.90 7.92
CA TRP A 13 -2.45 -6.16 6.99
C TRP A 13 -3.21 -5.86 5.69
N ARG A 14 -2.91 -4.71 5.08
CA ARG A 14 -3.51 -4.28 3.81
C ARG A 14 -2.41 -3.86 2.85
N MET A 15 -2.39 -4.47 1.68
CA MET A 15 -1.53 -4.05 0.58
C MET A 15 -2.35 -3.21 -0.39
N ALA A 16 -1.88 -2.01 -0.71
CA ALA A 16 -2.46 -1.15 -1.73
C ALA A 16 -1.43 -0.98 -2.85
N TYR A 17 -1.82 -1.17 -4.11
CA TYR A 17 -0.92 -1.04 -5.26
C TYR A 17 -1.65 -0.50 -6.48
N ALA A 18 -0.89 0.07 -7.40
CA ALA A 18 -1.40 0.60 -8.66
C ALA A 18 -0.61 0.02 -9.83
N LEU A 19 -1.31 -0.38 -10.89
CA LEU A 19 -0.66 -0.88 -12.12
C LEU A 19 -0.41 0.29 -13.08
N THR A 20 0.86 0.59 -13.36
CA THR A 20 1.29 1.56 -14.36
C THR A 20 1.78 0.81 -15.58
N ASN A 21 1.14 1.01 -16.74
CA ASN A 21 1.48 0.30 -17.98
C ASN A 21 2.54 1.08 -18.78
N ASN A 22 3.83 0.86 -18.47
CA ASN A 22 4.95 1.52 -19.16
C ASN A 22 5.86 0.55 -19.96
N GLY A 23 5.43 -0.70 -20.24
CA GLY A 23 6.13 -1.59 -21.19
C GLY A 23 7.45 -2.21 -20.71
N GLU A 24 8.03 -1.74 -19.61
CA GLU A 24 9.21 -2.31 -18.96
C GLU A 24 8.79 -2.94 -17.62
N VAL A 25 9.40 -4.07 -17.25
CA VAL A 25 9.20 -4.68 -15.93
C VAL A 25 9.92 -3.81 -14.90
N GLU A 26 9.21 -2.78 -14.44
CA GLU A 26 9.61 -1.87 -13.37
C GLU A 26 9.29 -2.51 -12.01
N ILE A 27 10.13 -2.26 -11.00
CA ILE A 27 10.09 -2.91 -9.67
C ILE A 27 8.65 -2.97 -9.12
N ILE A 28 8.13 -4.18 -8.97
CA ILE A 28 6.70 -4.46 -8.73
C ILE A 28 6.26 -4.14 -7.28
N ALA A 29 7.19 -4.06 -6.33
CA ALA A 29 6.89 -3.66 -4.95
C ALA A 29 8.13 -3.20 -4.17
N PHE A 30 8.01 -2.07 -3.47
CA PHE A 30 8.95 -1.63 -2.43
C PHE A 30 8.18 -1.31 -1.16
N VAL A 31 8.67 -1.79 -0.01
CA VAL A 31 8.09 -1.49 1.29
C VAL A 31 8.49 -0.08 1.68
N LEU A 32 7.58 0.88 1.50
CA LEU A 32 7.78 2.29 1.83
C LEU A 32 7.86 2.53 3.35
N ASP A 33 7.10 1.78 4.14
CA ASP A 33 7.04 1.96 5.58
C ASP A 33 6.33 0.77 6.25
N ILE A 34 6.85 0.29 7.38
CA ILE A 34 6.16 -0.69 8.24
C ILE A 34 5.74 0.03 9.51
N LEU A 35 4.43 0.22 9.67
CA LEU A 35 3.86 1.05 10.73
C LEU A 35 2.98 0.21 11.64
N ASP A 36 3.15 0.39 12.95
CA ASP A 36 2.19 -0.07 13.94
C ASP A 36 0.95 0.85 13.99
N HIS A 37 -0.06 0.44 14.77
CA HIS A 37 -1.33 1.17 14.86
C HIS A 37 -1.16 2.63 15.32
N GLY A 38 -0.25 2.90 16.26
CA GLY A 38 -0.02 4.25 16.78
C GLY A 38 0.61 5.16 15.73
N LYS A 39 1.64 4.66 15.03
CA LYS A 39 2.30 5.38 13.94
C LYS A 39 1.37 5.61 12.76
N TYR A 40 0.53 4.63 12.43
CA TYR A 40 -0.50 4.75 11.40
C TYR A 40 -1.49 5.89 11.71
N SER A 41 -2.10 5.89 12.91
CA SER A 41 -3.04 6.94 13.32
C SER A 41 -2.42 8.33 13.28
N LYS A 42 -1.15 8.47 13.70
CA LYS A 42 -0.43 9.74 13.68
C LYS A 42 -0.11 10.20 12.25
N LYS A 43 0.39 9.30 11.38
CA LYS A 43 0.79 9.62 10.01
C LYS A 43 -0.39 10.09 9.17
N PHE A 44 -1.52 9.40 9.29
CA PHE A 44 -2.72 9.70 8.51
C PHE A 44 -3.74 10.58 9.24
N ARG A 45 -3.41 11.05 10.46
CA ARG A 45 -4.23 11.94 11.29
C ARG A 45 -5.67 11.42 11.51
N TYR A 46 -5.85 10.10 11.56
CA TYR A 46 -7.11 9.51 11.95
C TYR A 46 -7.33 9.77 13.45
N LYS A 47 -8.49 10.36 13.80
CA LYS A 47 -8.97 10.52 15.16
C LYS A 47 -9.68 9.27 15.64
#